data_AF-A0A6I3LKC2-F1
#
_entry.id   AF-A0A6I3LKC2-F1
#
_cell.length_a   1.000
_cell.length_b   1.000
_cell.length_c   1.000
_cell.angle_alpha   90.00
_cell.angle_beta   90.00
_cell.angle_gamma   90.00
#
_symmetry.space_group_name_H-M   'P 1'
#
loop_
_entity.id
_entity.type
_entity.pdbx_description
1 polymer ?
#
loop_
_entity_poly.entity_id
_entity_poly.type
_entity_poly.pdbx_seq_one_letter_code
_entity_poly.pdbx_strand_id
1 'polypeptide(L)'
;MIVNKVCTHCKQEIECKVDQIADCDCSKVEVSNDTRLFLKQTYHKCLCNTCLENINDLVAQAKGKDFPKRRSEMIEGVHYYIENGYFVFTELYHLMKGYCCQNGCRHCVYGFKNRYL
;
A
#
# COMPACT_ATOMS: atom_id res chain seq x y z
N MET A 1 6.59 -13.14 22.22
CA MET A 1 7.49 -12.24 21.47
C MET A 1 6.62 -11.41 20.54
N ILE A 2 6.39 -10.12 20.83
CA ILE A 2 5.66 -9.22 19.90
C ILE A 2 6.70 -8.26 19.34
N VAL A 3 7.16 -8.50 18.12
CA VAL A 3 8.04 -7.55 17.45
C VAL A 3 7.59 -7.34 16.02
N ASN A 4 6.35 -6.88 15.86
CA ASN A 4 6.06 -5.97 14.75
C ASN A 4 5.89 -4.58 15.32
N LYS A 5 7.02 -4.03 15.80
CA LYS A 5 7.16 -2.62 16.13
C LYS A 5 7.42 -1.78 14.88
N VAL A 6 7.19 -2.28 13.68
CA VAL A 6 7.46 -1.56 12.43
C VAL A 6 6.32 -1.71 11.44
N CYS A 7 6.13 -0.68 10.62
CA CYS A 7 5.24 -0.68 9.49
C CYS A 7 5.77 -1.62 8.39
N THR A 8 4.95 -2.56 7.96
CA THR A 8 5.28 -3.53 6.89
C THR A 8 5.12 -2.96 5.48
N HIS A 9 5.05 -1.64 5.37
CA HIS A 9 5.08 -0.91 4.10
C HIS A 9 6.30 0.02 4.06
N CYS A 10 6.38 0.99 4.98
CA CYS A 10 7.47 1.98 5.02
C CYS A 10 8.62 1.69 6.00
N LYS A 11 8.51 0.64 6.85
CA LYS A 11 9.48 0.25 7.89
C LYS A 11 9.63 1.21 9.07
N GLN A 12 8.83 2.27 9.14
CA GLN A 12 8.79 3.17 10.30
C GLN A 12 8.38 2.41 11.56
N GLU A 13 8.99 2.75 12.69
CA GLU A 13 8.60 2.20 13.98
C GLU A 13 7.15 2.57 14.34
N ILE A 14 6.44 1.61 14.95
CA ILE A 14 5.07 1.74 15.45
C ILE A 14 5.11 1.43 16.94
N GLU A 15 4.75 2.43 17.75
CA GLU A 15 4.50 2.26 19.17
C GLU A 15 3.01 1.99 19.39
N CYS A 16 2.68 0.79 19.89
CA CYS A 16 1.31 0.45 20.23
C CYS A 16 1.10 0.57 21.74
N LYS A 17 0.35 1.58 22.16
CA LYS A 17 0.02 1.85 23.57
C LYS A 17 -1.32 1.20 23.92
N VAL A 18 -1.35 -0.13 23.98
CA VAL A 18 -2.59 -0.91 24.22
C VAL A 18 -3.29 -0.50 25.52
N ASP A 19 -2.52 -0.14 26.56
CA ASP A 19 -3.05 0.29 27.86
C ASP A 19 -3.59 1.74 27.86
N GLN A 20 -3.34 2.50 26.79
CA GLN A 20 -3.74 3.90 26.62
C GLN A 20 -4.35 4.10 25.23
N ILE A 21 -5.40 3.33 24.91
CA ILE A 21 -6.01 3.36 23.58
C ILE A 21 -6.55 4.73 23.18
N ALA A 22 -6.96 5.55 24.17
CA ALA A 22 -7.39 6.94 23.96
C ALA A 22 -6.27 7.84 23.41
N ASP A 23 -5.01 7.49 23.69
CA ASP A 23 -3.83 8.21 23.22
C ASP A 23 -3.23 7.59 21.96
N CYS A 24 -3.84 6.51 21.43
CA CYS A 24 -3.34 5.88 20.22
C CYS A 24 -3.71 6.73 19.00
N ASP A 25 -2.70 7.19 18.28
CA ASP A 25 -2.89 7.84 16.99
C ASP A 25 -3.61 6.94 15.99
N CYS A 26 -3.55 5.61 16.16
CA CYS A 26 -4.28 4.65 15.34
C CYS A 26 -5.80 4.83 15.36
N SER A 27 -6.37 5.45 16.40
CA SER A 27 -7.81 5.75 16.51
C SER A 27 -8.27 6.89 15.60
N LYS A 28 -7.34 7.72 15.12
CA LYS A 28 -7.62 8.94 14.34
C LYS A 28 -7.71 8.68 12.83
N VAL A 29 -7.26 7.52 12.35
CA VAL A 29 -7.20 7.22 10.92
C VAL A 29 -8.54 6.70 10.42
N GLU A 30 -9.12 7.42 9.48
CA GLU A 30 -10.33 7.00 8.77
C GLU A 30 -9.97 6.30 7.46
N VAL A 31 -10.29 5.00 7.36
CA VAL A 31 -10.12 4.21 6.13
C VAL A 31 -11.48 3.79 5.55
N SER A 32 -11.62 3.95 4.24
CA SER A 32 -12.83 3.61 3.50
C SER A 32 -13.10 2.10 3.50
N ASN A 33 -14.35 1.71 3.21
CA ASN A 33 -14.71 0.28 3.09
C ASN A 33 -13.94 -0.41 1.96
N ASP A 34 -13.73 0.25 0.82
CA ASP A 34 -12.95 -0.30 -0.29
C ASP A 34 -11.50 -0.55 0.13
N THR A 35 -10.91 0.39 0.89
CA THR A 35 -9.56 0.25 1.44
C THR A 35 -9.49 -0.92 2.42
N ARG A 36 -10.49 -1.10 3.28
CA ARG A 36 -10.57 -2.25 4.20
C ARG A 36 -10.67 -3.57 3.43
N LEU A 37 -11.45 -3.62 2.34
CA LEU A 37 -11.56 -4.81 1.49
C LEU A 37 -10.25 -5.11 0.76
N PHE A 38 -9.57 -4.08 0.26
CA PHE A 38 -8.25 -4.21 -0.34
C PHE A 38 -7.23 -4.76 0.67
N LEU A 39 -7.10 -4.15 1.85
CA LEU A 39 -6.13 -4.56 2.88
C LEU A 39 -6.29 -6.03 3.30
N LYS A 40 -7.52 -6.55 3.35
CA LYS A 40 -7.80 -7.98 3.62
C LYS A 40 -7.18 -8.94 2.60
N GLN A 41 -6.88 -8.47 1.39
CA GLN A 41 -6.28 -9.25 0.30
C GLN A 41 -4.76 -9.06 0.20
N THR A 42 -4.18 -8.25 1.09
CA THR A 42 -2.74 -7.98 1.12
C THR A 42 -2.03 -8.89 2.12
N TYR A 43 -0.70 -8.91 2.02
CA TYR A 43 0.18 -9.60 2.95
C TYR A 43 0.62 -8.70 4.12
N HIS A 44 0.14 -7.45 4.20
CA HIS A 44 0.56 -6.52 5.25
C HIS A 44 0.14 -7.00 6.64
N LYS A 45 1.02 -6.80 7.64
CA LYS A 45 0.70 -6.96 9.06
C LYS A 45 0.38 -5.58 9.65
N CYS A 46 1.31 -4.99 10.40
CA CYS A 46 1.15 -3.65 10.94
C CYS A 46 1.42 -2.61 9.84
N LEU A 47 0.59 -1.57 9.78
CA LEU A 47 0.76 -0.40 8.93
C LEU A 47 0.69 0.85 9.83
N CYS A 48 1.58 1.82 9.61
CA CYS A 48 1.48 3.11 10.30
C CYS A 48 0.35 3.94 9.70
N ASN A 49 -0.08 4.96 10.44
CA ASN A 49 -1.17 5.85 10.04
C ASN A 49 -0.97 6.46 8.65
N THR A 50 0.23 7.00 8.39
CA THR A 50 0.55 7.60 7.10
C THR A 50 0.47 6.59 5.95
N CYS A 51 0.91 5.35 6.15
CA CYS A 51 0.74 4.31 5.13
C CYS A 51 -0.73 3.93 4.94
N LEU A 52 -1.54 3.90 6.00
CA LEU A 52 -2.98 3.65 5.89
C LEU A 52 -3.68 4.75 5.11
N GLU A 53 -3.36 6.02 5.38
CA GLU A 53 -3.86 7.19 4.64
C GLU A 53 -3.43 7.13 3.17
N ASN A 54 -2.14 6.90 2.90
CA ASN A 54 -1.63 6.81 1.52
C ASN A 54 -2.28 5.66 0.74
N ILE A 55 -2.47 4.49 1.36
CA ILE A 55 -3.17 3.36 0.73
C ILE A 55 -4.64 3.72 0.51
N ASN A 56 -5.27 4.41 1.44
CA ASN A 56 -6.64 4.88 1.30
C ASN A 56 -6.78 5.84 0.10
N ASP A 57 -5.83 6.75 -0.08
CA ASP A 57 -5.77 7.66 -1.22
C ASP A 57 -5.50 6.93 -2.54
N LEU A 58 -4.62 5.93 -2.54
CA LEU A 58 -4.38 5.09 -3.73
C LEU A 58 -5.66 4.33 -4.15
N VAL A 59 -6.39 3.76 -3.19
CA VAL A 59 -7.67 3.09 -3.44
C VAL A 59 -8.71 4.08 -3.96
N ALA A 60 -8.81 5.28 -3.39
CA ALA A 60 -9.69 6.33 -3.89
C ALA A 60 -9.32 6.76 -5.33
N GLN A 61 -8.02 6.87 -5.63
CA GLN A 61 -7.53 7.20 -6.96
C GLN A 61 -7.83 6.12 -8.01
N ALA A 62 -7.82 4.84 -7.62
CA ALA A 62 -8.12 3.73 -8.52
C ALA A 62 -9.63 3.49 -8.69
N LYS A 63 -10.45 3.89 -7.71
CA LYS A 63 -11.89 3.63 -7.68
C LYS A 63 -12.59 4.20 -8.91
N GLY A 64 -13.30 3.33 -9.64
CA GLY A 64 -14.06 3.71 -10.83
C GLY A 64 -13.20 4.03 -12.06
N LYS A 65 -11.89 3.81 -12.02
CA LYS A 65 -11.00 3.95 -13.18
C LYS A 65 -10.68 2.58 -13.78
N ASP A 66 -10.64 2.52 -15.11
CA ASP A 66 -10.25 1.31 -15.82
C ASP A 66 -8.73 1.08 -15.74
N PHE A 67 -8.34 -0.20 -15.66
CA PHE A 67 -6.94 -0.59 -15.72
C PHE A 67 -6.36 -0.33 -17.13
N PRO A 68 -5.26 0.43 -17.26
CA PRO A 68 -4.64 0.70 -18.57
C PRO A 68 -3.96 -0.57 -19.09
N LYS A 69 -4.56 -1.19 -20.12
CA LYS A 69 -4.09 -2.44 -20.72
C LYS A 69 -2.96 -2.20 -21.70
N ARG A 70 -2.93 -1.02 -22.33
CA ARG A 70 -1.95 -0.64 -23.35
C ARG A 70 -1.01 0.44 -22.84
N ARG A 71 0.23 0.45 -23.33
CA ARG A 71 1.22 1.48 -22.96
C ARG A 71 0.75 2.90 -23.30
N SER A 72 0.00 3.07 -24.39
CA SER A 72 -0.58 4.36 -24.78
C SER A 72 -1.64 4.90 -23.81
N GLU A 73 -2.20 4.04 -22.95
CA GLU A 73 -3.18 4.41 -21.91
C GLU A 73 -2.48 4.74 -20.57
N MET A 74 -1.17 4.49 -20.47
CA MET A 74 -0.41 4.73 -19.25
C MET A 74 0.15 6.15 -19.23
N ILE A 75 0.23 6.74 -18.03
CA ILE A 75 0.65 8.13 -17.81
C ILE A 75 1.90 8.06 -16.94
N GLU A 76 2.98 8.71 -17.38
CA GLU A 76 4.22 8.82 -16.63
C GLU A 76 3.99 9.66 -15.35
N GLY A 77 4.62 9.27 -14.25
CA GLY A 77 4.40 9.82 -12.90
C GLY A 77 3.17 9.24 -12.19
N VAL A 78 2.23 8.62 -12.91
CA VAL A 78 1.01 8.04 -12.33
C VAL A 78 1.07 6.51 -12.34
N HIS A 79 1.21 5.91 -13.52
CA HIS A 79 1.24 4.45 -13.69
C HIS A 79 2.68 3.90 -13.70
N TYR A 80 3.63 4.70 -14.16
CA TYR A 80 5.05 4.31 -14.22
C TYR A 80 5.94 5.55 -14.22
N TYR A 81 7.24 5.36 -14.06
CA TYR A 81 8.28 6.34 -14.38
C TYR A 81 9.47 5.65 -15.04
N ILE A 82 10.32 6.41 -15.73
CA ILE A 82 11.55 5.87 -16.31
C ILE A 82 12.72 6.05 -15.34
N GLU A 83 13.41 4.96 -15.02
CA GLU A 83 14.63 4.96 -14.23
C GLU A 83 15.70 4.15 -14.95
N ASN A 84 16.86 4.74 -15.24
CA ASN A 84 17.94 4.09 -15.98
C ASN A 84 17.51 3.48 -17.33
N GLY A 85 16.54 4.11 -18.02
CA GLY A 85 15.99 3.61 -19.28
C GLY A 85 14.99 2.46 -19.14
N TYR A 86 14.66 2.04 -17.92
CA TYR A 86 13.67 1.00 -17.64
C TYR A 86 12.35 1.59 -17.18
N PHE A 87 11.24 0.94 -17.58
CA PHE A 87 9.91 1.23 -17.07
C PHE A 87 9.78 0.70 -15.63
N VAL A 88 9.51 1.59 -14.69
CA VAL A 88 9.27 1.25 -13.29
C VAL A 88 7.83 1.57 -12.94
N PHE A 89 7.02 0.53 -12.72
CA PHE A 89 5.61 0.67 -12.38
C PHE A 89 5.41 1.17 -10.95
N THR A 90 4.40 2.02 -10.75
CA THR A 90 4.04 2.59 -9.45
C THR A 90 3.16 1.63 -8.63
N GLU A 91 2.95 1.96 -7.35
CA GLU A 91 1.99 1.25 -6.50
C GLU A 91 0.57 1.34 -7.06
N LEU A 92 0.16 2.49 -7.60
CA LEU A 92 -1.15 2.69 -8.21
C LEU A 92 -1.37 1.73 -9.38
N TYR A 93 -0.38 1.55 -10.25
CA TYR A 93 -0.49 0.59 -11.35
C TYR A 93 -0.68 -0.84 -10.84
N HIS A 94 0.09 -1.24 -9.82
CA HIS A 94 -0.04 -2.56 -9.22
C HIS A 94 -1.39 -2.74 -8.50
N LEU A 95 -1.93 -1.69 -7.87
CA LEU A 95 -3.26 -1.70 -7.27
C LEU A 95 -4.34 -1.89 -8.34
N MET A 96 -4.30 -1.09 -9.42
CA MET A 96 -5.28 -1.14 -10.50
C MET A 96 -5.27 -2.47 -11.26
N LYS A 97 -4.15 -3.21 -11.24
CA LYS A 97 -4.07 -4.57 -11.78
C LYS A 97 -5.03 -5.55 -11.07
N GLY A 98 -5.40 -5.26 -9.81
CA GLY A 98 -6.44 -5.96 -9.08
C GLY A 98 -6.02 -7.28 -8.40
N TYR A 99 -4.76 -7.72 -8.55
CA TYR A 99 -4.25 -8.89 -7.82
C TYR A 99 -2.72 -8.85 -7.60
N CYS A 100 -2.26 -9.48 -6.52
CA CYS A 100 -0.84 -9.70 -6.28
C CYS A 100 -0.29 -10.83 -7.17
N CYS A 101 0.74 -10.52 -7.97
CA CYS A 101 1.38 -11.50 -8.86
C CYS A 101 2.54 -12.29 -8.23
N GLN A 102 2.83 -12.08 -6.95
CA GLN A 102 3.85 -12.82 -6.18
C GLN A 102 5.29 -12.78 -6.76
N ASN A 103 5.62 -11.77 -7.57
CA ASN A 103 6.97 -11.61 -8.14
C ASN A 103 7.93 -10.83 -7.23
N GLY A 104 7.47 -10.29 -6.09
CA GLY A 104 8.29 -9.44 -5.21
C GLY A 104 8.65 -8.11 -5.85
N CYS A 105 7.65 -7.42 -6.44
CA CYS A 105 7.83 -6.15 -7.15
C CYS A 105 8.37 -5.06 -6.22
N ARG A 106 9.19 -4.14 -6.77
CA ARG A 106 9.77 -3.00 -6.03
C ARG A 106 8.71 -2.12 -5.36
N HIS A 107 7.62 -1.82 -6.08
CA HIS A 107 6.51 -0.97 -5.62
C HIS A 107 5.27 -1.82 -5.32
N CYS A 108 5.44 -2.95 -4.61
CA CYS A 108 4.36 -3.88 -4.32
C CYS A 108 3.42 -3.33 -3.23
N VAL A 109 2.28 -2.79 -3.65
CA VAL A 109 1.20 -2.31 -2.77
C VAL A 109 0.53 -3.43 -1.92
N TYR A 110 0.77 -4.70 -2.26
CA TYR A 110 0.22 -5.85 -1.53
C TYR A 110 1.15 -6.36 -0.42
N GLY A 111 2.37 -5.85 -0.30
CA GLY A 111 3.33 -6.27 0.72
C GLY A 111 3.99 -7.64 0.51
N PHE A 112 3.82 -8.31 -0.63
CA PHE A 112 4.42 -9.63 -0.86
C PHE A 112 5.96 -9.59 -0.88
N LYS A 113 6.61 -10.60 -0.28
CA LYS A 113 8.07 -10.67 -0.07
C LYS A 113 8.65 -9.48 0.71
N ASN A 114 7.84 -8.79 1.50
CA ASN A 114 8.35 -7.84 2.46
C ASN A 114 9.08 -8.60 3.58
N ARG A 115 10.37 -8.29 3.80
CA ARG A 115 11.23 -8.94 4.80
C ARG A 115 10.81 -8.66 6.25
N TYR A 116 9.85 -7.76 6.46
CA TYR A 116 9.30 -7.38 7.76
C TYR A 116 7.92 -8.03 8.03
N LEU A 117 7.57 -9.06 7.24
CA LEU A 117 6.43 -9.95 7.44
C LEU A 117 6.85 -11.28 8.05
#